data_AF-A0A8H7CSE3-F1
#
_entry.id   AF-A0A8H7CSE3-F1
#
_cell.length_a   1.000
_cell.length_b   1.000
_cell.length_c   1.000
_cell.angle_alpha   90.00
_cell.angle_beta   90.00
_cell.angle_gamma   90.00
#
_symmetry.space_group_name_H-M   'P 1'
#
loop_
_entity.id
_entity.type
_entity.pdbx_description
1 polymer ?
#
loop_
_entity_poly.entity_id
_entity_poly.type
_entity_poly.pdbx_seq_one_letter_code
_entity_poly.pdbx_strand_id
1 'polypeptide(L)'
;MSSDGYDPESHKNGGGGRWHLDMHPNVERHSPRSALRFGSFIHPTHATLAAPEKNINMEWTSRDHRKHRHLATDPRTGRTRRSVGTLQKLANMRRIEYWNISWWVSIAFTVGSIVWVINGFIAFLPFVNTHVAKDDTGMGWTAWLGATIFEFGALFGLLEAWNRDDTADFGWNVKKLVHGESSEGAETNTDSTPGSEKPSSAPKQKWIWFSTNGKYFHELGFLAAFVQYWAATIFWISGFTAIPTIQTAIMDKQGLLDGVFWTPQVIGGTGFIIASALMMIETQKKWYLPAPTSLGWHVGFWNLVGGVGFMLCGAFGYALNSSTKIAYQSSCSTFWGGWAFLIGSAIQWYEAVNPIQ
;
A
#
# COMPACT_ATOMS: atom_id res chain seq x y z
N MET A 1 -34.38 46.06 15.58
CA MET A 1 -34.04 45.74 14.17
C MET A 1 -32.55 45.49 14.09
N SER A 2 -32.15 44.23 14.21
CA SER A 2 -30.81 43.75 13.87
C SER A 2 -31.07 42.46 13.11
N SER A 3 -30.73 42.47 11.83
CA SER A 3 -30.89 41.37 10.89
C SER A 3 -29.89 40.27 11.24
N ASP A 4 -30.38 39.15 11.76
CA ASP A 4 -29.61 37.92 11.84
C ASP A 4 -29.32 37.45 10.41
N GLY A 5 -28.02 37.45 10.08
CA GLY A 5 -27.51 36.98 8.80
C GLY A 5 -27.74 35.49 8.67
N TYR A 6 -28.68 35.13 7.79
CA TYR A 6 -28.81 33.80 7.24
C TYR A 6 -27.60 33.53 6.33
N ASP A 7 -26.64 32.72 6.82
CA ASP A 7 -25.53 32.20 6.04
C ASP A 7 -25.97 30.91 5.29
N PRO A 8 -26.14 30.95 3.96
CA PRO A 8 -26.63 29.83 3.18
C PRO A 8 -25.59 28.72 2.95
N GLU A 9 -24.32 28.88 3.35
CA GLU A 9 -23.27 27.90 3.04
C GLU A 9 -23.21 26.71 4.01
N SER A 10 -23.92 26.76 5.14
CA SER A 10 -23.87 25.69 6.15
C SER A 10 -24.56 24.38 5.75
N HIS A 11 -25.26 24.32 4.60
CA HIS A 11 -26.10 23.19 4.22
C HIS A 11 -25.66 22.34 3.00
N LYS A 12 -24.47 22.57 2.41
CA LYS A 12 -23.96 21.71 1.30
C LYS A 12 -23.17 20.46 1.73
N ASN A 13 -23.10 20.14 3.01
CA ASN A 13 -22.36 18.98 3.53
C ASN A 13 -23.25 18.01 4.30
N GLY A 14 -24.22 17.39 3.59
CA GLY A 14 -25.02 16.31 4.15
C GLY A 14 -24.21 15.05 4.45
N GLY A 15 -24.10 14.69 5.73
CA GLY A 15 -23.83 13.32 6.20
C GLY A 15 -22.43 13.03 6.78
N GLY A 16 -22.24 13.32 8.07
CA GLY A 16 -21.58 12.43 9.07
C GLY A 16 -20.10 12.03 8.95
N GLY A 17 -19.35 12.40 7.90
CA GLY A 17 -17.93 12.06 7.76
C GLY A 17 -17.06 13.27 7.43
N ARG A 18 -15.95 13.45 8.17
CA ARG A 18 -14.92 14.48 7.96
C ARG A 18 -14.25 14.25 6.59
N TRP A 19 -14.77 14.85 5.54
CA TRP A 19 -14.11 14.87 4.23
C TRP A 19 -12.94 15.86 4.26
N HIS A 20 -11.88 15.54 3.55
CA HIS A 20 -10.59 16.24 3.70
C HIS A 20 -9.89 16.53 2.36
N LEU A 21 -10.51 16.15 1.23
CA LEU A 21 -9.95 16.41 -0.09
C LEU A 21 -10.64 17.60 -0.74
N ASP A 22 -9.88 18.41 -1.46
CA ASP A 22 -10.44 19.52 -2.22
C ASP A 22 -11.25 18.96 -3.41
N MET A 23 -12.45 19.51 -3.60
CA MET A 23 -13.34 19.11 -4.70
C MET A 23 -13.41 20.22 -5.74
N HIS A 24 -13.60 19.83 -6.99
CA HIS A 24 -13.92 20.79 -8.05
C HIS A 24 -15.28 21.45 -7.76
N PRO A 25 -15.48 22.75 -8.03
CA PRO A 25 -16.72 23.47 -7.72
C PRO A 25 -18.00 22.81 -8.25
N ASN A 26 -17.92 22.18 -9.43
CA ASN A 26 -19.05 21.51 -10.08
C ASN A 26 -19.25 20.04 -9.67
N VAL A 27 -18.56 19.57 -8.61
CA VAL A 27 -18.67 18.20 -8.11
C VAL A 27 -19.30 18.22 -6.72
N GLU A 28 -20.40 17.50 -6.57
CA GLU A 28 -21.09 17.30 -5.30
C GLU A 28 -20.78 15.91 -4.72
N ARG A 29 -20.69 15.84 -3.38
CA ARG A 29 -20.44 14.60 -2.64
C ARG A 29 -21.75 14.09 -2.06
N HIS A 30 -22.15 12.86 -2.42
CA HIS A 30 -23.46 12.34 -2.03
C HIS A 30 -23.46 11.28 -0.92
N SER A 31 -22.33 10.61 -0.61
CA SER A 31 -22.32 9.64 0.50
C SER A 31 -20.93 9.21 1.01
N PRO A 32 -20.27 9.99 1.87
CA PRO A 32 -19.03 9.54 2.52
C PRO A 32 -19.31 8.33 3.44
N ARG A 33 -18.49 7.28 3.32
CA ARG A 33 -18.57 6.07 4.16
C ARG A 33 -17.17 5.63 4.57
N SER A 34 -17.06 5.08 5.77
CA SER A 34 -15.85 4.39 6.25
C SER A 34 -16.23 3.02 6.80
N ALA A 35 -15.34 2.05 6.63
CA ALA A 35 -15.50 0.72 7.20
C ALA A 35 -15.54 0.76 8.74
N LEU A 36 -14.76 1.68 9.33
CA LEU A 36 -14.69 1.93 10.76
C LEU A 36 -15.48 3.19 11.10
N ARG A 37 -16.45 3.06 12.02
CA ARG A 37 -17.28 4.17 12.52
C ARG A 37 -16.81 4.67 13.88
N PHE A 38 -15.50 4.76 14.11
CA PHE A 38 -14.91 5.23 15.37
C PHE A 38 -14.96 6.76 15.48
N GLY A 39 -16.15 7.29 15.71
CA GLY A 39 -16.40 8.74 15.64
C GLY A 39 -15.94 9.29 14.28
N SER A 40 -15.99 10.60 14.09
CA SER A 40 -15.46 11.26 12.89
C SER A 40 -13.92 11.27 12.82
N PHE A 41 -13.22 10.37 13.53
CA PHE A 41 -11.76 10.35 13.62
C PHE A 41 -11.11 9.82 12.35
N ILE A 42 -11.67 8.77 11.75
CA ILE A 42 -11.15 8.21 10.49
C ILE A 42 -11.87 8.86 9.31
N HIS A 43 -11.09 9.31 8.33
CA HIS A 43 -11.60 9.86 7.09
C HIS A 43 -12.37 8.78 6.28
N PRO A 44 -13.36 9.19 5.46
CA PRO A 44 -14.09 8.26 4.60
C PRO A 44 -13.15 7.46 3.69
N THR A 45 -13.39 6.16 3.57
CA THR A 45 -12.69 5.30 2.62
C THR A 45 -13.45 5.13 1.31
N HIS A 46 -14.74 5.47 1.29
CA HIS A 46 -15.60 5.38 0.11
C HIS A 46 -16.45 6.65 0.01
N ALA A 47 -16.71 7.10 -1.21
CA ALA A 47 -17.68 8.15 -1.49
C ALA A 47 -18.23 8.02 -2.92
N THR A 48 -19.47 8.42 -3.14
CA THR A 48 -19.98 8.68 -4.48
C THR A 48 -19.84 10.18 -4.78
N LEU A 49 -19.07 10.51 -5.80
CA LEU A 49 -18.90 11.87 -6.34
C LEU A 49 -19.82 12.03 -7.54
N ALA A 50 -20.65 13.06 -7.55
CA ALA A 50 -21.56 13.37 -8.65
C ALA A 50 -21.18 14.69 -9.31
N ALA A 51 -21.34 14.77 -10.62
CA ALA A 51 -21.35 16.03 -11.36
C ALA A 51 -22.78 16.24 -11.88
N PRO A 52 -23.67 16.92 -11.11
CA PRO A 52 -25.09 17.01 -11.43
C PRO A 52 -25.34 17.59 -12.83
N GLU A 53 -24.56 18.61 -13.22
CA GLU A 53 -24.64 19.25 -14.54
C GLU A 53 -24.40 18.28 -15.71
N LYS A 54 -23.64 17.20 -15.47
CA LYS A 54 -23.26 16.22 -16.49
C LYS A 54 -23.97 14.87 -16.30
N ASN A 55 -24.73 14.70 -15.24
CA ASN A 55 -25.37 13.43 -14.85
C ASN A 55 -24.38 12.25 -14.77
N ILE A 56 -23.16 12.50 -14.28
CA ILE A 56 -22.12 11.47 -14.11
C ILE A 56 -21.88 11.24 -12.63
N ASN A 57 -21.93 9.98 -12.21
CA ASN A 57 -21.57 9.53 -10.87
C ASN A 57 -20.31 8.66 -10.93
N MET A 58 -19.40 8.86 -9.97
CA MET A 58 -18.19 8.06 -9.83
C MET A 58 -18.06 7.54 -8.40
N GLU A 59 -17.76 6.24 -8.29
CA GLU A 59 -17.35 5.63 -7.04
C GLU A 59 -15.88 5.97 -6.77
N TRP A 60 -15.64 6.67 -5.67
CA TRP A 60 -14.32 7.04 -5.19
C TRP A 60 -13.96 6.17 -3.98
N THR A 61 -12.71 5.71 -3.93
CA THR A 61 -12.15 5.06 -2.74
C THR A 61 -10.82 5.70 -2.33
N SER A 62 -10.53 5.72 -1.03
CA SER A 62 -9.27 6.27 -0.50
C SER A 62 -8.05 5.53 -1.05
N ARG A 63 -8.16 4.22 -1.25
CA ARG A 63 -7.09 3.39 -1.82
C ARG A 63 -6.82 3.78 -3.26
N ASP A 64 -7.86 3.84 -4.09
CA ASP A 64 -7.71 4.09 -5.52
C ASP A 64 -7.15 5.50 -5.77
N HIS A 65 -7.59 6.45 -4.94
CA HIS A 65 -7.06 7.82 -4.88
C HIS A 65 -5.57 7.85 -4.54
N ARG A 66 -5.19 7.28 -3.39
CA ARG A 66 -3.79 7.25 -2.93
C ARG A 66 -2.85 6.52 -3.88
N LYS A 67 -3.34 5.49 -4.57
CA LYS A 67 -2.57 4.67 -5.53
C LYS A 67 -2.65 5.19 -6.97
N HIS A 68 -3.22 6.38 -7.19
CA HIS A 68 -3.35 7.01 -8.50
C HIS A 68 -3.99 6.10 -9.57
N ARG A 69 -4.99 5.32 -9.17
CA ARG A 69 -5.60 4.30 -10.04
C ARG A 69 -6.55 4.88 -11.09
N HIS A 70 -6.93 6.15 -10.96
CA HIS A 70 -7.79 6.84 -11.92
C HIS A 70 -7.02 7.50 -13.08
N LEU A 71 -5.68 7.49 -13.04
CA LEU A 71 -4.83 7.99 -14.13
C LEU A 71 -4.92 7.08 -15.36
N ALA A 72 -5.74 7.51 -16.33
CA ALA A 72 -6.02 6.77 -17.57
C ALA A 72 -4.87 6.82 -18.60
N THR A 73 -3.98 7.81 -18.51
CA THR A 73 -2.87 8.05 -19.44
C THR A 73 -1.55 8.17 -18.70
N ASP A 74 -0.46 7.75 -19.35
CA ASP A 74 0.89 7.96 -18.85
C ASP A 74 1.23 9.47 -18.91
N PRO A 75 1.63 10.11 -17.78
CA PRO A 75 1.87 11.54 -17.73
C PRO A 75 3.02 12.04 -18.61
N ARG A 76 3.93 11.15 -19.03
CA ARG A 76 5.13 11.50 -19.83
C ARG A 76 4.94 11.21 -21.31
N THR A 77 4.23 10.13 -21.64
CA THR A 77 4.10 9.66 -23.02
C THR A 77 2.72 9.89 -23.62
N GLY A 78 1.72 10.26 -22.81
CA GLY A 78 0.32 10.42 -23.24
C GLY A 78 -0.38 9.12 -23.64
N ARG A 79 0.33 7.98 -23.59
CA ARG A 79 -0.23 6.68 -23.99
C ARG A 79 -1.27 6.20 -22.99
N THR A 80 -2.31 5.53 -23.49
CA THR A 80 -3.33 4.94 -22.64
C THR A 80 -2.77 3.85 -21.73
N ARG A 81 -3.04 3.97 -20.43
CA ARG A 81 -2.78 2.94 -19.42
C ARG A 81 -3.94 1.94 -19.34
N ARG A 82 -5.11 2.27 -19.89
CA ARG A 82 -6.29 1.40 -19.85
C ARG A 82 -6.10 0.18 -20.75
N SER A 83 -6.65 -0.95 -20.31
CA SER A 83 -6.63 -2.20 -21.06
C SER A 83 -7.93 -2.95 -20.81
N VAL A 84 -8.47 -3.57 -21.86
CA VAL A 84 -9.79 -4.21 -21.83
C VAL A 84 -9.66 -5.72 -21.66
N GLY A 85 -8.69 -6.36 -22.34
CA GLY A 85 -8.51 -7.81 -22.30
C GLY A 85 -7.58 -8.32 -21.20
N THR A 86 -7.87 -9.51 -20.66
CA THR A 86 -7.06 -10.16 -19.60
C THR A 86 -5.60 -10.37 -20.01
N LEU A 87 -5.35 -10.84 -21.24
CA LEU A 87 -3.98 -11.02 -21.75
C LEU A 87 -3.22 -9.69 -21.81
N GLN A 88 -3.90 -8.60 -22.18
CA GLN A 88 -3.29 -7.28 -22.22
C GLN A 88 -2.96 -6.78 -20.80
N LYS A 89 -3.87 -7.00 -19.83
CA LYS A 89 -3.62 -6.66 -18.42
C LYS A 89 -2.44 -7.43 -17.81
N LEU A 90 -2.28 -8.70 -18.20
CA LEU A 90 -1.09 -9.49 -17.83
C LEU A 90 0.17 -8.99 -18.54
N ALA A 91 0.09 -8.66 -19.83
CA ALA A 91 1.20 -8.06 -20.57
C ALA A 91 1.64 -6.72 -19.97
N ASN A 92 0.72 -5.95 -19.37
CA ASN A 92 1.03 -4.70 -18.69
C ASN A 92 1.97 -4.87 -17.49
N MET A 93 2.05 -6.05 -16.89
CA MET A 93 3.02 -6.30 -15.82
C MET A 93 4.46 -6.15 -16.33
N ARG A 94 4.72 -6.26 -17.64
CA ARG A 94 6.03 -5.98 -18.24
C ARG A 94 6.34 -4.49 -18.39
N ARG A 95 5.36 -3.59 -18.14
CA ARG A 95 5.55 -2.15 -18.22
C ARG A 95 6.33 -1.66 -17.00
N ILE A 96 7.30 -0.80 -17.27
CA ILE A 96 8.10 -0.13 -16.24
C ILE A 96 7.49 1.25 -16.01
N GLU A 97 6.80 1.41 -14.88
CA GLU A 97 6.22 2.69 -14.47
C GLU A 97 7.08 3.34 -13.39
N TYR A 98 8.34 3.63 -13.70
CA TYR A 98 9.29 4.23 -12.75
C TYR A 98 8.87 5.61 -12.21
N TRP A 99 7.89 6.26 -12.83
CA TRP A 99 7.27 7.51 -12.37
C TRP A 99 6.16 7.29 -11.34
N ASN A 100 5.62 6.07 -11.23
CA ASN A 100 4.54 5.69 -10.33
C ASN A 100 5.12 5.08 -9.05
N ILE A 101 4.99 5.77 -7.92
CA ILE A 101 5.47 5.25 -6.62
C ILE A 101 4.83 3.90 -6.27
N SER A 102 3.56 3.68 -6.63
CA SER A 102 2.86 2.41 -6.40
C SER A 102 3.53 1.23 -7.10
N TRP A 103 4.14 1.48 -8.27
CA TRP A 103 4.93 0.48 -9.00
C TRP A 103 6.20 0.11 -8.21
N TRP A 104 6.95 1.10 -7.72
CA TRP A 104 8.13 0.86 -6.87
C TRP A 104 7.80 0.07 -5.60
N VAL A 105 6.70 0.43 -4.92
CA VAL A 105 6.21 -0.33 -3.76
C VAL A 105 5.97 -1.79 -4.14
N SER A 106 5.24 -2.03 -5.24
CA SER A 106 4.91 -3.39 -5.67
C SER A 106 6.13 -4.22 -6.09
N ILE A 107 7.11 -3.61 -6.78
CA ILE A 107 8.33 -4.29 -7.22
C ILE A 107 9.22 -4.63 -6.03
N ALA A 108 9.42 -3.70 -5.09
CA ALA A 108 10.22 -3.95 -3.89
C ALA A 108 9.66 -5.13 -3.09
N PHE A 109 8.36 -5.14 -2.80
CA PHE A 109 7.74 -6.27 -2.10
C PHE A 109 7.77 -7.57 -2.91
N THR A 110 7.62 -7.51 -4.25
CA THR A 110 7.69 -8.71 -5.10
C THR A 110 9.10 -9.33 -5.07
N VAL A 111 10.13 -8.52 -5.30
CA VAL A 111 11.54 -8.99 -5.28
C VAL A 111 11.92 -9.49 -3.89
N GLY A 112 11.55 -8.76 -2.83
CA GLY A 112 11.77 -9.22 -1.46
C GLY A 112 11.06 -10.54 -1.18
N SER A 113 9.84 -10.74 -1.70
CA SER A 113 9.08 -11.97 -1.47
C SER A 113 9.68 -13.15 -2.20
N ILE A 114 10.26 -12.94 -3.39
CA ILE A 114 11.06 -13.96 -4.09
C ILE A 114 12.25 -14.39 -3.21
N VAL A 115 12.97 -13.44 -2.60
CA VAL A 115 14.06 -13.75 -1.68
C VAL A 115 13.56 -14.53 -0.46
N TRP A 116 12.39 -14.18 0.11
CA TRP A 116 11.79 -14.93 1.21
C TRP A 116 11.30 -16.33 0.82
N VAL A 117 10.83 -16.54 -0.41
CA VAL A 117 10.53 -17.87 -0.92
C VAL A 117 11.81 -18.71 -1.02
N ILE A 118 12.90 -18.14 -1.55
CA ILE A 118 14.22 -18.80 -1.60
C ILE A 118 14.69 -19.15 -0.19
N ASN A 119 14.63 -18.20 0.75
CA ASN A 119 14.96 -18.42 2.15
C ASN A 119 14.12 -19.55 2.77
N GLY A 120 12.81 -19.55 2.52
CA GLY A 120 11.90 -20.59 2.95
C GLY A 120 12.27 -21.98 2.42
N PHE A 121 12.70 -22.08 1.15
CA PHE A 121 13.22 -23.33 0.60
C PHE A 121 14.51 -23.78 1.30
N ILE A 122 15.48 -22.87 1.52
CA ILE A 122 16.73 -23.17 2.24
C ILE A 122 16.43 -23.66 3.66
N ALA A 123 15.49 -23.02 4.36
CA ALA A 123 15.12 -23.36 5.73
C ALA A 123 14.33 -24.67 5.82
N PHE A 124 13.40 -24.92 4.90
CA PHE A 124 12.42 -26.00 5.03
C PHE A 124 12.81 -27.30 4.32
N LEU A 125 13.49 -27.25 3.17
CA LEU A 125 13.80 -28.46 2.39
C LEU A 125 14.59 -29.53 3.17
N PRO A 126 15.58 -29.20 4.02
CA PRO A 126 16.31 -30.21 4.79
C PRO A 126 15.42 -31.04 5.74
N PHE A 127 14.23 -30.54 6.09
CA PHE A 127 13.29 -31.28 6.93
C PHE A 127 12.42 -32.28 6.15
N VAL A 128 12.19 -32.05 4.87
CA VAL A 128 11.31 -32.87 4.03
C VAL A 128 12.06 -33.75 3.03
N ASN A 129 13.34 -33.44 2.77
CA ASN A 129 14.21 -34.20 1.89
C ASN A 129 15.61 -34.34 2.51
N THR A 130 15.97 -35.56 2.91
CA THR A 130 17.25 -35.89 3.55
C THR A 130 18.46 -35.74 2.63
N HIS A 131 18.28 -35.60 1.31
CA HIS A 131 19.36 -35.35 0.36
C HIS A 131 19.78 -33.87 0.30
N VAL A 132 19.00 -32.97 0.91
CA VAL A 132 19.31 -31.53 0.97
C VAL A 132 20.03 -31.24 2.28
N ALA A 133 21.29 -30.81 2.20
CA ALA A 133 22.07 -30.40 3.36
C ALA A 133 21.53 -29.08 3.93
N LYS A 134 21.71 -28.88 5.25
CA LYS A 134 21.44 -27.59 5.88
C LYS A 134 22.44 -26.54 5.39
N ASP A 135 21.94 -25.36 5.04
CA ASP A 135 22.74 -24.21 4.61
C ASP A 135 22.40 -22.98 5.46
N ASP A 136 22.98 -22.93 6.65
CA ASP A 136 22.77 -21.82 7.59
C ASP A 136 23.34 -20.50 7.04
N THR A 137 24.36 -20.57 6.19
CA THR A 137 24.98 -19.40 5.54
C THR A 137 24.03 -18.76 4.54
N GLY A 138 23.46 -19.57 3.63
CA GLY A 138 22.46 -19.13 2.67
C GLY A 138 21.19 -18.64 3.36
N MET A 139 20.77 -19.30 4.44
CA MET A 139 19.62 -18.88 5.26
C MET A 139 19.84 -17.48 5.85
N GLY A 140 21.00 -17.24 6.47
CA GLY A 140 21.32 -15.94 7.06
C GLY A 140 21.36 -14.80 6.04
N TRP A 141 22.08 -14.98 4.93
CA TRP A 141 22.21 -13.95 3.89
C TRP A 141 20.89 -13.62 3.19
N THR A 142 20.09 -14.64 2.88
CA THR A 142 18.78 -14.41 2.23
C THR A 142 17.78 -13.76 3.19
N ALA A 143 17.82 -14.07 4.49
CA ALA A 143 17.00 -13.39 5.50
C ALA A 143 17.35 -11.90 5.61
N TRP A 144 18.64 -11.57 5.67
CA TRP A 144 19.10 -10.17 5.68
C TRP A 144 18.68 -9.41 4.42
N LEU A 145 18.91 -10.00 3.25
CA LEU A 145 18.58 -9.39 1.96
C LEU A 145 17.06 -9.18 1.82
N GLY A 146 16.27 -10.20 2.15
CA GLY A 146 14.81 -10.13 2.10
C GLY A 146 14.24 -9.07 3.03
N ALA A 147 14.73 -9.01 4.28
CA ALA A 147 14.34 -7.99 5.24
C ALA A 147 14.72 -6.58 4.78
N THR A 148 15.92 -6.40 4.21
CA THR A 148 16.40 -5.10 3.72
C THR A 148 15.53 -4.59 2.56
N ILE A 149 15.18 -5.45 1.61
CA ILE A 149 14.30 -5.07 0.49
C ILE A 149 12.89 -4.71 1.00
N PHE A 150 12.37 -5.45 1.99
CA PHE A 150 11.08 -5.14 2.61
C PHE A 150 11.08 -3.79 3.33
N GLU A 151 12.18 -3.42 3.99
CA GLU A 151 12.33 -2.11 4.64
C GLU A 151 12.21 -0.98 3.61
N PHE A 152 12.93 -1.07 2.49
CA PHE A 152 12.80 -0.09 1.41
C PHE A 152 11.40 -0.09 0.78
N GLY A 153 10.78 -1.26 0.61
CA GLY A 153 9.39 -1.36 0.15
C GLY A 153 8.40 -0.67 1.08
N ALA A 154 8.59 -0.80 2.39
CA ALA A 154 7.77 -0.15 3.40
C ALA A 154 8.00 1.37 3.45
N LEU A 155 9.25 1.82 3.28
CA LEU A 155 9.58 3.23 3.13
C LEU A 155 8.90 3.84 1.89
N PHE A 156 8.93 3.15 0.74
CA PHE A 156 8.19 3.59 -0.45
C PHE A 156 6.68 3.63 -0.20
N GLY A 157 6.13 2.70 0.57
CA GLY A 157 4.71 2.71 0.96
C GLY A 157 4.35 3.92 1.82
N LEU A 158 5.24 4.32 2.72
CA LEU A 158 5.08 5.54 3.52
C LEU A 158 5.15 6.81 2.66
N LEU A 159 6.10 6.86 1.73
CA LEU A 159 6.21 7.95 0.75
C LEU A 159 4.98 8.02 -0.17
N GLU A 160 4.46 6.89 -0.63
CA GLU A 160 3.19 6.81 -1.38
C GLU A 160 2.05 7.44 -0.58
N ALA A 161 1.95 7.14 0.71
CA ALA A 161 0.89 7.68 1.55
C ALA A 161 1.02 9.19 1.81
N TRP A 162 2.24 9.73 1.95
CA TRP A 162 2.45 11.19 2.06
C TRP A 162 2.23 11.94 0.75
N ASN A 163 2.47 11.30 -0.39
CA ASN A 163 2.35 11.90 -1.71
C ASN A 163 1.05 11.53 -2.43
N ARG A 164 -0.02 11.23 -1.68
CA ARG A 164 -1.36 11.22 -2.26
C ARG A 164 -1.78 12.64 -2.64
N ASP A 165 -2.57 12.77 -3.69
CA ASP A 165 -3.14 14.07 -4.07
C ASP A 165 -4.09 14.60 -2.98
N ASP A 166 -4.02 15.90 -2.70
CA ASP A 166 -4.97 16.59 -1.80
C ASP A 166 -6.29 16.96 -2.51
N THR A 167 -6.38 16.81 -3.83
CA THR A 167 -7.60 17.07 -4.62
C THR A 167 -8.24 15.79 -5.12
N ALA A 168 -9.56 15.65 -5.03
CA ALA A 168 -10.26 14.50 -5.60
C ALA A 168 -10.25 14.56 -7.14
N ASP A 169 -9.69 13.54 -7.79
CA ASP A 169 -9.38 13.48 -9.23
C ASP A 169 -10.59 13.69 -10.18
N PHE A 170 -11.81 13.44 -9.71
CA PHE A 170 -13.00 13.32 -10.57
C PHE A 170 -13.31 14.58 -11.37
N GLY A 171 -13.45 15.74 -10.73
CA GLY A 171 -13.89 16.97 -11.42
C GLY A 171 -12.89 17.47 -12.46
N TRP A 172 -11.60 17.35 -12.16
CA TRP A 172 -10.52 17.78 -13.03
C TRP A 172 -10.32 16.85 -14.23
N ASN A 173 -10.46 15.54 -14.04
CA ASN A 173 -10.36 14.56 -15.14
C ASN A 173 -11.60 14.55 -16.04
N VAL A 174 -12.81 14.76 -15.49
CA VAL A 174 -14.02 14.97 -16.30
C VAL A 174 -13.93 16.25 -17.13
N LYS A 175 -13.29 17.31 -16.63
CA LYS A 175 -13.05 18.54 -17.39
C LYS A 175 -12.12 18.29 -18.59
N LYS A 176 -11.01 17.56 -18.40
CA LYS A 176 -10.08 17.19 -19.50
C LYS A 176 -10.75 16.34 -20.59
N LEU A 177 -11.60 15.39 -20.19
CA LEU A 177 -12.33 14.53 -21.14
C LEU A 177 -13.42 15.29 -21.91
N VAL A 178 -14.01 16.33 -21.32
CA VAL A 178 -15.11 17.10 -21.95
C VAL A 178 -14.60 18.27 -22.78
N HIS A 179 -13.51 18.94 -22.40
CA HIS A 179 -12.96 20.06 -23.18
C HIS A 179 -11.96 19.64 -24.27
N GLY A 180 -11.65 18.34 -24.39
CA GLY A 180 -10.78 17.87 -25.47
C GLY A 180 -9.38 18.50 -25.46
N GLU A 181 -8.91 18.97 -24.30
CA GLU A 181 -7.54 19.46 -24.14
C GLU A 181 -6.59 18.26 -24.17
N SER A 182 -6.31 17.78 -25.39
CA SER A 182 -5.12 17.00 -25.67
C SER A 182 -3.92 17.77 -25.14
N SER A 183 -3.10 17.10 -24.34
CA SER A 183 -1.82 17.63 -23.87
C SER A 183 -0.87 17.76 -25.05
N GLU A 184 -1.07 18.76 -25.89
CA GLU A 184 -0.12 19.16 -26.93
C GLU A 184 0.58 20.45 -26.51
N GLY A 185 1.91 20.37 -26.42
CA GLY A 185 2.85 21.47 -26.59
C GLY A 185 2.54 22.77 -25.85
N ALA A 186 3.02 22.89 -24.60
CA ALA A 186 3.26 24.19 -24.02
C ALA A 186 4.48 24.84 -24.70
N GLU A 187 4.29 25.38 -25.91
CA GLU A 187 5.22 26.34 -26.55
C GLU A 187 4.60 26.88 -27.84
N THR A 188 3.87 28.00 -27.77
CA THR A 188 4.04 29.15 -28.70
C THR A 188 3.30 30.38 -28.16
N ASN A 189 3.98 31.54 -28.21
CA ASN A 189 3.41 32.86 -28.02
C ASN A 189 2.34 33.17 -29.09
N THR A 190 1.21 33.77 -28.72
CA THR A 190 0.87 35.19 -29.00
C THR A 190 -0.59 35.49 -28.68
N ASP A 191 -0.76 36.68 -28.11
CA ASP A 191 -1.90 37.58 -28.23
C ASP A 191 -3.15 37.45 -27.36
N SER A 192 -3.65 38.65 -27.08
CA SER A 192 -4.47 39.09 -25.97
C SER A 192 -5.97 38.91 -26.20
N THR A 193 -6.70 38.45 -25.18
CA THR A 193 -8.13 38.72 -25.00
C THR A 193 -8.40 38.94 -23.51
N PRO A 194 -8.81 40.14 -23.08
CA PRO A 194 -9.16 40.40 -21.68
C PRO A 194 -10.58 39.88 -21.44
N GLY A 195 -10.69 38.68 -20.84
CA GLY A 195 -11.99 38.09 -20.50
C GLY A 195 -12.00 36.59 -20.25
N SER A 196 -10.94 35.85 -20.60
CA SER A 196 -10.85 34.44 -20.23
C SER A 196 -10.35 34.31 -18.79
N GLU A 197 -11.21 33.90 -17.88
CA GLU A 197 -10.78 33.32 -16.60
C GLU A 197 -9.68 32.29 -16.88
N LYS A 198 -8.51 32.45 -16.26
CA LYS A 198 -7.46 31.43 -16.33
C LYS A 198 -8.06 30.13 -15.83
N PRO A 199 -7.99 29.01 -16.57
CA PRO A 199 -8.46 27.74 -16.06
C PRO A 199 -7.67 27.43 -14.78
N SER A 200 -8.36 27.34 -13.64
CA SER A 200 -7.77 26.88 -12.39
C SER A 200 -7.24 25.48 -12.67
N SER A 201 -5.92 25.32 -12.75
CA SER A 201 -5.32 23.99 -12.80
C SER A 201 -5.34 23.44 -11.38
N ALA A 202 -5.52 22.13 -11.23
CA ALA A 202 -5.36 21.48 -9.93
C ALA A 202 -4.00 21.90 -9.33
N PRO A 203 -3.95 22.25 -8.03
CA PRO A 203 -2.73 22.75 -7.40
C PRO A 203 -1.60 21.72 -7.55
N LYS A 204 -0.46 22.14 -8.11
CA LYS A 204 0.72 21.28 -8.27
C LYS A 204 1.35 21.02 -6.89
N GLN A 205 1.17 19.82 -6.36
CA GLN A 205 1.79 19.41 -5.10
C GLN A 205 3.30 19.15 -5.32
N LYS A 206 4.14 19.66 -4.41
CA LYS A 206 5.57 19.34 -4.36
C LYS A 206 5.76 17.99 -3.65
N TRP A 207 6.73 17.21 -4.09
CA TRP A 207 7.05 15.93 -3.48
C TRP A 207 7.44 16.08 -2.00
N ILE A 208 6.85 15.25 -1.15
CA ILE A 208 7.01 15.22 0.30
C ILE A 208 7.90 14.03 0.66
N TRP A 209 9.09 14.31 1.18
CA TRP A 209 9.99 13.28 1.70
C TRP A 209 9.71 12.94 3.18
N PHE A 210 9.13 13.89 3.91
CA PHE A 210 8.82 13.75 5.32
C PHE A 210 7.73 14.74 5.73
N SER A 211 6.80 14.30 6.57
CA SER A 211 5.78 15.18 7.14
C SER A 211 5.37 14.74 8.54
N THR A 212 5.20 15.71 9.44
CA THR A 212 4.64 15.54 10.79
C THR A 212 3.19 15.98 10.87
N ASN A 213 2.55 16.30 9.74
CA ASN A 213 1.18 16.79 9.73
C ASN A 213 0.22 15.69 10.22
N GLY A 214 -0.53 15.99 11.28
CA GLY A 214 -1.51 15.08 11.87
C GLY A 214 -2.62 14.63 10.91
N LYS A 215 -2.84 15.33 9.78
CA LYS A 215 -3.89 15.01 8.81
C LYS A 215 -3.85 13.55 8.33
N TYR A 216 -2.66 13.00 8.13
CA TYR A 216 -2.50 11.65 7.59
C TYR A 216 -2.89 10.55 8.59
N PHE A 217 -2.80 10.79 9.90
CA PHE A 217 -3.18 9.79 10.92
C PHE A 217 -4.67 9.49 10.98
N HIS A 218 -5.48 10.26 10.25
CA HIS A 218 -6.91 10.01 10.06
C HIS A 218 -7.20 9.11 8.85
N GLU A 219 -6.18 8.70 8.08
CA GLU A 219 -6.33 7.90 6.87
C GLU A 219 -5.85 6.46 7.09
N LEU A 220 -6.71 5.48 6.78
CA LEU A 220 -6.36 4.07 6.96
C LEU A 220 -5.17 3.64 6.09
N GLY A 221 -5.06 4.17 4.87
CA GLY A 221 -3.94 3.89 3.99
C GLY A 221 -2.59 4.35 4.57
N PHE A 222 -2.56 5.53 5.21
CA PHE A 222 -1.36 6.01 5.89
C PHE A 222 -1.08 5.22 7.17
N LEU A 223 -2.08 4.95 8.01
CA LEU A 223 -1.90 4.14 9.21
C LEU A 223 -1.36 2.74 8.88
N ALA A 224 -1.86 2.11 7.82
CA ALA A 224 -1.34 0.84 7.33
C ALA A 224 0.13 0.93 6.91
N ALA A 225 0.49 1.94 6.10
CA ALA A 225 1.87 2.15 5.66
C ALA A 225 2.82 2.49 6.82
N PHE A 226 2.37 3.28 7.78
CA PHE A 226 3.13 3.67 8.96
C PHE A 226 3.41 2.47 9.87
N VAL A 227 2.39 1.65 10.16
CA VAL A 227 2.57 0.40 10.92
C VAL A 227 3.48 -0.56 10.16
N GLN A 228 3.29 -0.71 8.84
CA GLN A 228 4.12 -1.58 8.01
C GLN A 228 5.60 -1.16 8.04
N TYR A 229 5.89 0.14 7.97
CA TYR A 229 7.27 0.66 8.04
C TYR A 229 7.93 0.30 9.37
N TRP A 230 7.32 0.65 10.50
CA TRP A 230 7.89 0.29 11.81
C TRP A 230 7.99 -1.22 12.04
N ALA A 231 7.01 -1.99 11.54
CA ALA A 231 7.05 -3.44 11.57
C ALA A 231 8.25 -4.00 10.79
N ALA A 232 8.51 -3.46 9.59
CA ALA A 232 9.65 -3.82 8.78
C ALA A 232 10.97 -3.41 9.45
N THR A 233 11.05 -2.22 10.04
CA THR A 233 12.25 -1.74 10.72
C THR A 233 12.60 -2.62 11.91
N ILE A 234 11.60 -3.02 12.71
CA ILE A 234 11.80 -3.94 13.84
C ILE A 234 12.20 -5.33 13.32
N PHE A 235 11.47 -5.88 12.34
CA PHE A 235 11.79 -7.18 11.74
C PHE A 235 13.21 -7.19 11.15
N TRP A 236 13.66 -6.08 10.57
CA TRP A 236 14.98 -5.93 9.96
C TRP A 236 16.12 -6.17 10.95
N ILE A 237 15.94 -5.87 12.23
CA ILE A 237 16.92 -6.18 13.28
C ILE A 237 17.23 -7.69 13.27
N SER A 238 16.21 -8.54 13.13
CA SER A 238 16.42 -9.99 13.01
C SER A 238 17.10 -10.38 11.71
N GLY A 239 16.73 -9.75 10.59
CA GLY A 239 17.41 -10.01 9.31
C GLY A 239 18.89 -9.65 9.39
N PHE A 240 19.23 -8.53 10.04
CA PHE A 240 20.60 -8.10 10.26
C PHE A 240 21.37 -9.05 11.18
N THR A 241 20.76 -9.51 12.28
CA THR A 241 21.41 -10.46 13.18
C THR A 241 21.52 -11.87 12.60
N ALA A 242 20.73 -12.20 11.57
CA ALA A 242 20.83 -13.44 10.81
C ALA A 242 22.15 -13.58 10.02
N ILE A 243 22.91 -12.49 9.80
CA ILE A 243 24.19 -12.52 9.09
C ILE A 243 25.10 -13.56 9.75
N PRO A 244 25.72 -14.50 9.01
CA PRO A 244 26.36 -15.70 9.58
C PRO A 244 27.37 -15.40 10.71
N THR A 245 28.21 -14.37 10.54
CA THR A 245 29.20 -13.98 11.54
C THR A 245 28.56 -13.46 12.83
N ILE A 246 27.45 -12.71 12.71
CA ILE A 246 26.71 -12.18 13.86
C ILE A 246 25.94 -13.31 14.53
N GLN A 247 25.23 -14.12 13.74
CA GLN A 247 24.47 -15.25 14.23
C GLN A 247 25.35 -16.23 15.02
N THR A 248 26.56 -16.51 14.52
CA THR A 248 27.55 -17.34 15.22
C THR A 248 27.98 -16.75 16.56
N ALA A 249 28.11 -15.42 16.65
CA ALA A 249 28.50 -14.76 17.89
C ALA A 249 27.39 -14.73 18.97
N ILE A 250 26.11 -14.93 18.57
CA ILE A 250 24.95 -14.82 19.46
C ILE A 250 24.24 -16.14 19.74
N MET A 251 24.42 -17.18 18.91
CA MET A 251 23.63 -18.42 19.00
C MET A 251 23.75 -19.15 20.35
N ASP A 252 24.91 -19.08 21.01
CA ASP A 252 25.14 -19.70 22.33
C ASP A 252 24.64 -18.84 23.50
N LYS A 253 24.20 -17.61 23.24
CA LYS A 253 23.75 -16.64 24.25
C LYS A 253 22.24 -16.49 24.18
N GLN A 254 21.52 -17.44 24.78
CA GLN A 254 20.05 -17.55 24.70
C GLN A 254 19.31 -16.21 24.86
N GLY A 255 19.57 -15.45 25.94
CA GLY A 255 18.90 -14.17 26.17
C GLY A 255 19.20 -13.09 25.11
N LEU A 256 20.41 -13.11 24.54
CA LEU A 256 20.76 -12.21 23.44
C LEU A 256 20.08 -12.64 22.15
N LEU A 257 20.18 -13.93 21.78
CA LEU A 257 19.51 -14.50 20.61
C LEU A 257 17.99 -14.22 20.64
N ASP A 258 17.36 -14.49 21.78
CA ASP A 258 15.93 -14.23 22.01
C ASP A 258 15.59 -12.75 21.83
N GLY A 259 16.42 -11.85 22.37
CA GLY A 259 16.19 -10.42 22.32
C GLY A 259 16.39 -9.78 20.94
N VAL A 260 17.43 -10.17 20.20
CA VAL A 260 17.82 -9.47 18.95
C VAL A 260 17.52 -10.25 17.66
N PHE A 261 17.18 -11.53 17.75
CA PHE A 261 16.83 -12.35 16.60
C PHE A 261 15.35 -12.79 16.65
N TRP A 262 14.89 -13.40 17.74
CA TRP A 262 13.51 -13.92 17.78
C TRP A 262 12.43 -12.88 18.08
N THR A 263 12.65 -12.04 19.09
CA THR A 263 11.69 -11.01 19.50
C THR A 263 11.36 -10.03 18.36
N PRO A 264 12.34 -9.54 17.58
CA PRO A 264 12.03 -8.63 16.50
C PRO A 264 11.22 -9.29 15.37
N GLN A 265 11.38 -10.59 15.11
CA GLN A 265 10.54 -11.32 14.16
C GLN A 265 9.09 -11.40 14.61
N VAL A 266 8.84 -11.69 15.89
CA VAL A 266 7.48 -11.79 16.44
C VAL A 266 6.79 -10.42 16.42
N ILE A 267 7.49 -9.37 16.88
CA ILE A 267 6.93 -8.00 16.91
C ILE A 267 6.70 -7.50 15.49
N GLY A 268 7.68 -7.66 14.60
CA GLY A 268 7.57 -7.27 13.20
C GLY A 268 6.47 -8.03 12.45
N GLY A 269 6.41 -9.35 12.61
CA GLY A 269 5.34 -10.19 12.05
C GLY A 269 3.95 -9.80 12.55
N THR A 270 3.82 -9.47 13.84
CA THR A 270 2.57 -8.94 14.41
C THR A 270 2.21 -7.59 13.78
N GLY A 271 3.19 -6.70 13.58
CA GLY A 271 2.99 -5.45 12.87
C GLY A 271 2.52 -5.64 11.42
N PHE A 272 3.06 -6.63 10.70
CA PHE A 272 2.58 -6.99 9.36
C PHE A 272 1.12 -7.44 9.36
N ILE A 273 0.69 -8.21 10.37
CA ILE A 273 -0.72 -8.61 10.53
C ILE A 273 -1.61 -7.38 10.72
N ILE A 274 -1.21 -6.46 11.61
CA ILE A 274 -1.97 -5.23 11.89
C ILE A 274 -2.07 -4.35 10.64
N ALA A 275 -0.94 -4.08 9.97
CA ALA A 275 -0.90 -3.30 8.73
C ALA A 275 -1.80 -3.92 7.65
N SER A 276 -1.74 -5.24 7.50
CA SER A 276 -2.54 -5.97 6.53
C SER A 276 -4.04 -5.92 6.84
N ALA A 277 -4.43 -6.02 8.11
CA ALA A 277 -5.81 -5.83 8.54
C ALA A 277 -6.33 -4.42 8.22
N LEU A 278 -5.52 -3.38 8.46
CA LEU A 278 -5.86 -2.00 8.09
C LEU A 278 -6.03 -1.84 6.57
N MET A 279 -5.16 -2.46 5.76
CA MET A 279 -5.30 -2.48 4.29
C MET A 279 -6.59 -3.17 3.83
N MET A 280 -6.96 -4.29 4.46
CA MET A 280 -8.22 -4.97 4.16
C MET A 280 -9.41 -4.07 4.49
N ILE A 281 -9.44 -3.52 5.70
CA ILE A 281 -10.50 -2.64 6.19
C ILE A 281 -10.65 -1.40 5.31
N GLU A 282 -9.56 -0.82 4.80
CA GLU A 282 -9.58 0.32 3.85
C GLU A 282 -10.49 0.02 2.65
N THR A 283 -10.43 -1.19 2.11
CA THR A 283 -11.20 -1.61 0.92
C THR A 283 -12.60 -2.13 1.20
N GLN A 284 -12.96 -2.32 2.47
CA GLN A 284 -14.24 -2.89 2.86
C GLN A 284 -15.31 -1.81 3.02
N LYS A 285 -16.56 -2.15 2.70
CA LYS A 285 -17.70 -1.25 2.97
C LYS A 285 -18.06 -1.18 4.46
N LYS A 286 -17.79 -2.26 5.19
CA LYS A 286 -17.99 -2.41 6.64
C LYS A 286 -16.85 -3.26 7.19
N TRP A 287 -16.35 -2.96 8.37
CA TRP A 287 -15.21 -3.69 8.97
C TRP A 287 -15.38 -5.22 9.03
N TYR A 288 -16.61 -5.70 9.23
CA TYR A 288 -16.92 -7.14 9.31
C TYR A 288 -17.28 -7.80 7.98
N LEU A 289 -17.47 -7.02 6.90
CA LEU A 289 -17.91 -7.56 5.61
C LEU A 289 -16.70 -7.58 4.65
N PRO A 290 -16.11 -8.76 4.36
CA PRO A 290 -14.96 -8.86 3.47
C PRO A 290 -15.31 -8.40 2.05
N ALA A 291 -14.29 -7.96 1.29
CA ALA A 291 -14.44 -7.47 -0.08
C ALA A 291 -13.70 -8.38 -1.08
N PRO A 292 -14.11 -9.65 -1.26
CA PRO A 292 -13.35 -10.65 -2.03
C PRO A 292 -13.23 -10.34 -3.54
N THR A 293 -13.99 -9.36 -4.04
CA THR A 293 -13.88 -8.90 -5.44
C THR A 293 -12.86 -7.77 -5.61
N SER A 294 -12.33 -7.21 -4.52
CA SER A 294 -11.35 -6.13 -4.53
C SER A 294 -9.93 -6.69 -4.58
N LEU A 295 -9.14 -6.25 -5.56
CA LEU A 295 -7.71 -6.59 -5.62
C LEU A 295 -6.98 -6.12 -4.36
N GLY A 296 -7.26 -4.89 -3.91
CA GLY A 296 -6.66 -4.34 -2.70
C GLY A 296 -6.97 -5.14 -1.44
N TRP A 297 -8.15 -5.78 -1.36
CA TRP A 297 -8.49 -6.68 -0.27
C TRP A 297 -7.64 -7.95 -0.31
N HIS A 298 -7.43 -8.54 -1.49
CA HIS A 298 -6.55 -9.69 -1.66
C HIS A 298 -5.09 -9.38 -1.33
N VAL A 299 -4.59 -8.19 -1.70
CA VAL A 299 -3.25 -7.74 -1.27
C VAL A 299 -3.15 -7.77 0.25
N GLY A 300 -4.12 -7.17 0.95
CA GLY A 300 -4.16 -7.18 2.41
C GLY A 300 -4.30 -8.60 2.99
N PHE A 301 -5.18 -9.43 2.43
CA PHE A 301 -5.40 -10.79 2.92
C PHE A 301 -4.15 -11.68 2.81
N TRP A 302 -3.49 -11.69 1.66
CA TRP A 302 -2.29 -12.50 1.46
C TRP A 302 -1.11 -11.98 2.28
N ASN A 303 -0.99 -10.66 2.47
CA ASN A 303 0.00 -10.09 3.38
C ASN A 303 -0.31 -10.42 4.85
N LEU A 304 -1.59 -10.52 5.24
CA LEU A 304 -1.99 -10.96 6.58
C LEU A 304 -1.58 -12.41 6.81
N VAL A 305 -1.85 -13.29 5.84
CA VAL A 305 -1.39 -14.68 5.86
C VAL A 305 0.13 -14.71 5.99
N GLY A 306 0.87 -13.99 5.12
CA GLY A 306 2.33 -13.86 5.21
C GLY A 306 2.82 -13.40 6.59
N GLY A 307 2.21 -12.36 7.15
CA GLY A 307 2.52 -11.83 8.49
C GLY A 307 2.33 -12.86 9.60
N VAL A 308 1.27 -13.68 9.53
CA VAL A 308 1.08 -14.82 10.45
C VAL A 308 2.22 -15.82 10.34
N GLY A 309 2.66 -16.15 9.13
CA GLY A 309 3.77 -17.09 8.92
C GLY A 309 5.08 -16.61 9.53
N PHE A 310 5.42 -15.34 9.31
CA PHE A 310 6.64 -14.74 9.87
C PHE A 310 6.57 -14.52 11.39
N MET A 311 5.39 -14.21 11.93
CA MET A 311 5.18 -14.16 13.38
C MET A 311 5.35 -15.55 14.01
N LEU A 312 4.78 -16.60 13.40
CA LEU A 312 4.90 -17.98 13.88
C LEU A 312 6.33 -18.52 13.75
N CYS A 313 7.04 -18.19 12.67
CA CYS A 313 8.47 -18.51 12.52
C CYS A 313 9.26 -18.04 13.75
N GLY A 314 9.12 -16.75 14.10
CA GLY A 314 9.78 -16.18 15.26
C GLY A 314 9.30 -16.78 16.59
N ALA A 315 7.99 -17.01 16.73
CA ALA A 315 7.40 -17.54 17.97
C ALA A 315 7.86 -18.97 18.27
N PHE A 316 7.95 -19.83 17.25
CA PHE A 316 8.54 -21.16 17.39
C PHE A 316 10.05 -21.12 17.59
N GLY A 317 10.72 -20.05 17.12
CA GLY A 317 12.15 -19.79 17.27
C GLY A 317 12.69 -19.90 18.69
N TYR A 318 11.92 -19.45 19.69
CA TYR A 318 12.32 -19.53 21.10
C TYR A 318 12.51 -20.97 21.62
N ALA A 319 11.90 -21.96 20.97
CA ALA A 319 11.90 -23.35 21.42
C ALA A 319 12.54 -24.31 20.41
N LEU A 320 13.42 -23.82 19.52
CA LEU A 320 14.10 -24.66 18.52
C LEU A 320 14.93 -25.79 19.14
N ASN A 321 15.58 -25.51 20.28
CA ASN A 321 16.39 -26.50 21.00
C ASN A 321 15.56 -27.53 21.76
N SER A 322 14.25 -27.29 21.91
CA SER A 322 13.37 -28.18 22.67
C SER A 322 12.82 -29.34 21.84
N SER A 323 12.67 -29.18 20.52
CA SER A 323 12.12 -30.24 19.66
C SER A 323 12.38 -29.99 18.18
N THR A 324 12.77 -31.05 17.46
CA THR A 324 12.87 -31.03 15.99
C THR A 324 11.54 -30.73 15.31
N LYS A 325 10.41 -31.05 15.96
CA LYS A 325 9.06 -30.71 15.45
C LYS A 325 8.81 -29.19 15.50
N ILE A 326 9.36 -28.49 16.48
CA ILE A 326 9.23 -27.03 16.58
C ILE A 326 10.09 -26.37 15.49
N ALA A 327 11.30 -26.87 15.28
CA ALA A 327 12.16 -26.42 14.17
C ALA A 327 11.49 -26.61 12.80
N TYR A 328 10.84 -27.75 12.58
CA TYR A 328 10.01 -27.97 11.41
C TYR A 328 8.92 -26.90 11.26
N GLN A 329 8.18 -26.59 12.33
CA GLN A 329 7.09 -25.62 12.26
C GLN A 329 7.60 -24.20 12.02
N SER A 330 8.73 -23.82 12.62
CA SER A 330 9.36 -22.51 12.38
C SER A 330 9.73 -22.36 10.90
N SER A 331 10.48 -23.31 10.34
CA SER A 331 10.89 -23.28 8.93
C SER A 331 9.72 -23.41 7.95
N CYS A 332 8.72 -24.25 8.25
CA CYS A 332 7.50 -24.37 7.46
C CYS A 332 6.74 -23.03 7.42
N SER A 333 6.70 -22.31 8.56
CA SER A 333 6.02 -21.02 8.68
C SER A 333 6.67 -19.94 7.81
N THR A 334 8.00 -19.91 7.77
CA THR A 334 8.75 -19.06 6.82
C THR A 334 8.42 -19.41 5.38
N PHE A 335 8.38 -20.71 5.05
CA PHE A 335 8.14 -21.18 3.70
C PHE A 335 6.79 -20.73 3.15
N TRP A 336 5.69 -21.05 3.82
CA TRP A 336 4.36 -20.65 3.32
C TRP A 336 4.12 -19.14 3.49
N GLY A 337 4.74 -18.50 4.50
CA GLY A 337 4.69 -17.06 4.70
C GLY A 337 5.31 -16.28 3.53
N GLY A 338 6.46 -16.73 3.03
CA GLY A 338 7.11 -16.16 1.84
C GLY A 338 6.25 -16.24 0.59
N TRP A 339 5.59 -17.40 0.36
CA TRP A 339 4.64 -17.57 -0.75
C TRP A 339 3.42 -16.65 -0.64
N ALA A 340 2.88 -16.49 0.58
CA ALA A 340 1.75 -15.61 0.80
C ALA A 340 2.09 -14.14 0.47
N PHE A 341 3.24 -13.64 0.93
CA PHE A 341 3.72 -12.31 0.54
C PHE A 341 3.97 -12.19 -0.97
N LEU A 342 4.46 -13.25 -1.63
CA LEU A 342 4.66 -13.25 -3.08
C LEU A 342 3.33 -13.12 -3.84
N ILE A 343 2.28 -13.84 -3.40
CA ILE A 343 0.95 -13.72 -4.00
C ILE A 343 0.39 -12.30 -3.80
N GLY A 344 0.45 -11.78 -2.56
CA GLY A 344 -0.04 -10.43 -2.24
C GLY A 344 0.66 -9.34 -3.05
N SER A 345 1.99 -9.41 -3.14
CA SER A 345 2.80 -8.44 -3.91
C SER A 345 2.62 -8.56 -5.42
N ALA A 346 2.44 -9.76 -5.97
CA ALA A 346 2.12 -9.94 -7.39
C ALA A 346 0.75 -9.35 -7.76
N ILE A 347 -0.25 -9.50 -6.89
CA ILE A 347 -1.57 -8.85 -7.06
C ILE A 347 -1.41 -7.33 -6.98
N GLN A 348 -0.59 -6.82 -6.06
CA GLN A 348 -0.30 -5.40 -5.94
C GLN A 348 0.40 -4.84 -7.18
N TRP A 349 1.33 -5.61 -7.77
CA TRP A 349 1.99 -5.24 -9.03
C TRP A 349 1.00 -5.20 -10.19
N TYR A 350 0.15 -6.22 -10.29
CA TYR A 350 -0.95 -6.23 -11.26
C TYR A 350 -1.89 -5.04 -11.08
N GLU A 351 -2.21 -4.66 -9.84
CA GLU A 351 -3.03 -3.48 -9.53
C GLU A 351 -2.34 -2.17 -9.93
N ALA A 352 -1.03 -2.04 -9.70
CA ALA A 352 -0.27 -0.82 -9.98
C ALA A 352 -0.20 -0.47 -11.48
N VAL A 353 -0.06 -1.49 -12.34
CA VAL A 353 0.06 -1.33 -13.80
C VAL A 353 -1.27 -1.41 -14.55
N ASN A 354 -2.40 -1.59 -13.85
CA ASN A 354 -3.73 -1.66 -14.43
C ASN A 354 -4.68 -0.66 -13.74
N PRO A 355 -4.87 0.55 -14.31
CA PRO A 355 -5.77 1.55 -13.76
C PRO A 355 -7.24 1.11 -13.83
N ILE A 356 -8.07 1.79 -13.05
CA ILE A 356 -9.52 1.58 -13.04
C ILE A 356 -10.13 2.20 -14.30
N GLN A 357 -11.16 1.54 -14.82
CA GLN A 357 -11.89 1.95 -16.03
C GLN A 357 -12.92 3.04 -15.72
#